data_AF-A0A3N4MTA0-F1
#
_entry.id   AF-A0A3N4MTA0-F1
#
_cell.length_a   1.000
_cell.length_b   1.000
_cell.length_c   1.000
_cell.angle_alpha   90.00
_cell.angle_beta   90.00
_cell.angle_gamma   90.00
#
_symmetry.space_group_name_H-M   'P 1'
#
loop_
_entity.id
_entity.type
_entity.pdbx_description
1 polymer ?
#
loop_
_entity_poly.entity_id
_entity_poly.type
_entity_poly.pdbx_seq_one_letter_code
_entity_poly.pdbx_strand_id
1 'polypeptide(L)'
;MTLISSLRWKPNEQTEWTLKAFYERQPEAGDRNFLVRQGTVDVVESCYIPYDFFAGDKNFHNFNNRKAHIGHRFSHDFGNGFSVEQNLRYSQYSDDWKTLVVWYAGEDSDLSAKPAVLKIAHAICWLTTACVGRAIPARSNTMSYSDWITPNAV
;
A
#
# COMPACT_ATOMS: atom_id res chain seq x y z
N MET A 1 2.56 -8.61 10.12
CA MET A 1 3.95 -8.26 10.52
C MET A 1 4.47 -7.22 9.56
N THR A 2 5.02 -6.13 10.09
CA THR A 2 5.57 -5.03 9.31
C THR A 2 7.00 -4.77 9.76
N LEU A 3 7.91 -4.65 8.82
CA LEU A 3 9.33 -4.40 9.01
C LEU A 3 9.72 -3.19 8.17
N ILE A 4 10.37 -2.24 8.82
CA ILE A 4 10.85 -1.01 8.19
C ILE A 4 12.31 -0.86 8.59
N SER A 5 13.17 -0.60 7.62
CA SER A 5 14.56 -0.28 7.87
C SER A 5 15.01 0.89 7.01
N SER A 6 15.90 1.69 7.57
CA SER A 6 16.53 2.80 6.86
C SER A 6 17.97 2.95 7.29
N LEU A 7 18.85 3.10 6.32
CA LEU A 7 20.26 3.42 6.54
C LEU A 7 20.54 4.78 5.90
N ARG A 8 20.97 5.74 6.72
CA ARG A 8 21.45 7.03 6.26
C ARG A 8 22.97 7.03 6.33
N TRP A 9 23.61 7.30 5.20
CA TRP A 9 25.05 7.48 5.06
C TRP A 9 25.33 8.91 4.62
N LYS A 10 26.07 9.65 5.45
CA LYS A 10 26.46 11.04 5.19
C LYS A 10 27.97 11.15 5.29
N PRO A 11 28.72 10.86 4.21
CA PRO A 11 30.18 10.88 4.25
C PRO A 11 30.77 12.29 4.43
N ASN A 12 30.05 13.33 4.00
CA ASN A 12 30.42 14.72 4.22
C ASN A 12 29.16 15.62 4.28
N GLU A 13 29.32 16.92 4.48
CA GLU A 13 28.18 17.86 4.54
C GLU A 13 27.43 18.00 3.22
N GLN A 14 28.12 17.76 2.10
CA GLN A 14 27.63 17.93 0.73
C GLN A 14 26.90 16.71 0.18
N THR A 15 27.07 15.53 0.77
CA THR A 15 26.59 14.25 0.24
C THR A 15 25.76 13.52 1.28
N GLU A 16 24.53 13.19 0.92
CA GLU A 16 23.66 12.34 1.74
C GLU A 16 23.07 11.23 0.88
N TRP A 17 23.21 10.00 1.36
CA TRP A 17 22.58 8.84 0.77
C TRP A 17 21.72 8.15 1.83
N THR A 18 20.46 7.89 1.49
CA THR A 18 19.53 7.18 2.36
C THR A 18 18.98 5.97 1.61
N LEU A 19 19.23 4.78 2.11
CA LEU A 19 18.60 3.54 1.67
C LEU A 19 17.41 3.23 2.57
N LYS A 20 16.28 2.84 2.00
CA LYS A 20 15.07 2.44 2.72
C LYS A 20 14.57 1.10 2.22
N ALA A 21 14.11 0.26 3.14
CA ALA A 21 13.39 -0.95 2.84
C ALA A 21 12.15 -1.06 3.71
N PHE A 22 11.10 -1.60 3.11
CA PHE A 22 9.81 -1.86 3.75
C PHE A 22 9.35 -3.25 3.37
N TYR A 23 8.82 -3.96 4.35
CA TYR A 23 8.23 -5.26 4.14
C TYR A 23 7.02 -5.43 5.05
N GLU A 24 5.86 -5.71 4.46
CA GLU A 24 4.64 -5.99 5.19
C GLU A 24 4.04 -7.31 4.71
N ARG A 25 3.62 -8.11 5.68
CA ARG A 25 2.87 -9.34 5.48
C ARG A 25 1.65 -9.34 6.39
N GLN A 26 0.47 -9.29 5.79
CA GLN A 26 -0.83 -9.38 6.44
C GLN A 26 -1.49 -10.69 5.98
N PRO A 27 -1.31 -11.80 6.73
CA PRO A 27 -1.89 -13.09 6.37
C PRO A 27 -3.41 -13.13 6.54
N GLU A 28 -3.95 -12.24 7.37
CA GLU A 28 -5.38 -12.04 7.61
C GLU A 28 -5.66 -10.54 7.45
N ALA A 29 -5.97 -10.12 6.23
CA ALA A 29 -6.23 -8.72 5.90
C ALA A 29 -7.72 -8.33 6.01
N GLY A 30 -8.51 -9.11 6.76
CA GLY A 30 -9.93 -8.90 6.99
C GLY A 30 -10.81 -9.32 5.81
N ASP A 31 -12.09 -8.93 5.87
CA ASP A 31 -13.05 -9.19 4.80
C ASP A 31 -13.24 -7.95 3.90
N ARG A 32 -13.52 -8.20 2.61
CA ARG A 32 -13.82 -7.17 1.61
C ARG A 32 -15.30 -7.11 1.26
N ASN A 33 -16.13 -7.84 1.99
CA ASN A 33 -17.58 -7.81 1.79
C ASN A 33 -18.16 -6.48 2.28
N PHE A 34 -19.28 -6.08 1.69
CA PHE A 34 -19.94 -4.83 2.02
C PHE A 34 -21.24 -5.10 2.78
N LEU A 35 -21.67 -4.13 3.58
CA LEU A 35 -22.99 -4.18 4.20
C LEU A 35 -24.05 -3.92 3.13
N VAL A 36 -24.96 -4.86 2.96
CA VAL A 36 -26.13 -4.70 2.10
C VAL A 36 -27.14 -3.76 2.77
N ARG A 37 -27.76 -2.87 1.99
CA ARG A 37 -28.75 -1.91 2.49
C ARG A 37 -29.94 -2.62 3.16
N GLN A 38 -30.41 -3.70 2.54
CA GLN A 38 -31.43 -4.59 3.09
C GLN A 38 -30.88 -5.28 4.34
N GLY A 39 -31.57 -5.12 5.46
CA GLY A 39 -31.17 -5.66 6.75
C GLY A 39 -30.26 -4.74 7.57
N THR A 40 -29.60 -3.72 7.00
CA THR A 40 -28.83 -2.74 7.79
C THR A 40 -29.51 -1.38 7.91
N VAL A 41 -30.13 -0.91 6.82
CA VAL A 41 -30.89 0.34 6.77
C VAL A 41 -32.38 0.04 6.69
N ASP A 42 -32.76 -0.79 5.71
CA ASP A 42 -34.15 -1.21 5.54
C ASP A 42 -34.37 -2.48 6.38
N VAL A 43 -35.36 -2.48 7.27
CA VAL A 43 -35.63 -3.64 8.14
C VAL A 43 -36.10 -4.83 7.31
N VAL A 44 -35.59 -6.03 7.59
CA VAL A 44 -36.00 -7.28 6.94
C VAL A 44 -36.55 -8.19 8.02
N GLU A 45 -37.79 -8.66 7.87
CA GLU A 45 -38.47 -9.53 8.86
C GLU A 45 -38.46 -8.97 10.30
N SER A 46 -38.56 -7.64 10.44
CA SER A 46 -38.47 -6.93 11.74
C SER A 46 -37.12 -7.03 12.47
N CYS A 47 -36.08 -7.51 11.78
CA CYS A 47 -34.73 -7.65 12.30
C CYS A 47 -33.73 -6.82 11.49
N TYR A 48 -32.63 -6.47 12.15
CA TYR A 48 -31.46 -5.88 11.52
C TYR A 48 -30.31 -6.90 11.54
N ILE A 49 -29.53 -6.93 10.46
CA ILE A 49 -28.28 -7.63 10.37
C ILE A 49 -27.28 -6.92 11.29
N PRO A 50 -26.66 -7.62 12.24
CA PRO A 50 -25.70 -7.00 13.13
C PRO A 50 -24.45 -6.59 12.35
N TYR A 51 -23.81 -5.49 12.76
CA TYR A 51 -22.68 -4.89 12.03
C TYR A 51 -21.42 -5.78 11.99
N ASP A 52 -21.32 -6.77 12.88
CA ASP A 52 -20.25 -7.77 12.94
C ASP A 52 -20.61 -9.06 12.17
N PHE A 53 -21.72 -9.06 11.42
CA PHE A 53 -22.09 -10.19 10.57
C PHE A 53 -21.04 -10.43 9.49
N PHE A 54 -20.51 -11.66 9.48
CA PHE A 54 -19.62 -12.14 8.44
C PHE A 54 -20.42 -12.95 7.43
N ALA A 55 -20.62 -12.40 6.23
CA ALA A 55 -21.46 -12.98 5.19
C ALA A 55 -20.73 -14.02 4.31
N GLY A 56 -19.56 -14.50 4.74
CA GLY A 56 -18.77 -15.53 4.07
C GLY A 56 -18.65 -16.83 4.86
N ASP A 57 -17.83 -17.76 4.37
CA ASP A 57 -17.49 -19.00 5.07
C ASP A 57 -16.08 -18.89 5.65
N LYS A 58 -15.95 -19.08 6.97
CA LYS A 58 -14.66 -19.01 7.68
C LYS A 58 -13.63 -20.03 7.18
N ASN A 59 -14.07 -21.16 6.62
CA ASN A 59 -13.20 -22.20 6.08
C ASN A 59 -12.78 -21.94 4.63
N PHE A 60 -13.52 -21.09 3.90
CA PHE A 60 -13.24 -20.72 2.52
C PHE A 60 -12.53 -19.36 2.40
N HIS A 61 -12.82 -18.46 3.32
CA HIS A 61 -12.32 -17.10 3.31
C HIS A 61 -10.83 -17.04 3.66
N ASN A 62 -10.08 -16.35 2.83
CA ASN A 62 -8.68 -16.07 3.07
C ASN A 62 -8.36 -14.73 2.41
N PHE A 63 -7.61 -13.87 3.09
CA PHE A 63 -7.07 -12.68 2.46
C PHE A 63 -5.65 -12.42 2.95
N ASN A 64 -4.69 -12.72 2.09
CA ASN A 64 -3.28 -12.56 2.33
C ASN A 64 -2.71 -11.47 1.42
N ASN A 65 -2.11 -10.46 2.06
CA ASN A 65 -1.49 -9.32 1.41
C ASN A 65 0.01 -9.25 1.77
N ARG A 66 0.85 -9.08 0.76
CA ARG A 66 2.29 -8.89 0.91
C ARG A 66 2.76 -7.68 0.11
N LYS A 67 3.40 -6.73 0.79
CA LYS A 67 4.03 -5.54 0.21
C LYS A 67 5.51 -5.55 0.50
N ALA A 68 6.33 -5.29 -0.51
CA ALA A 68 7.75 -5.09 -0.35
C ALA A 68 8.19 -3.87 -1.15
N HIS A 69 8.92 -2.96 -0.51
CA HIS A 69 9.50 -1.80 -1.16
C HIS A 69 10.99 -1.72 -0.83
N ILE A 70 11.80 -1.38 -1.82
CA ILE A 70 13.19 -1.01 -1.62
C ILE A 70 13.48 0.21 -2.46
N GLY A 71 14.25 1.13 -1.91
CA GLY A 71 14.66 2.29 -2.68
C GLY A 71 15.65 3.16 -1.96
N HIS A 72 16.16 4.14 -2.68
CA HIS A 72 17.17 5.04 -2.18
C HIS A 72 16.88 6.49 -2.56
N ARG A 73 17.46 7.38 -1.77
CA ARG A 73 17.59 8.80 -2.05
C ARG A 73 19.06 9.17 -1.99
N PHE A 74 19.57 9.77 -3.05
CA PHE A 74 20.92 10.31 -3.12
C PHE A 74 20.83 11.80 -3.33
N SER A 75 21.61 12.57 -2.59
CA SER A 75 21.74 14.02 -2.73
C SER A 75 23.20 14.38 -2.69
N HIS A 76 23.65 15.19 -3.64
CA HIS A 76 25.02 15.71 -3.67
C HIS A 76 25.04 17.17 -4.14
N ASP A 77 25.74 18.01 -3.39
CA ASP A 77 26.07 19.39 -3.73
C ASP A 77 27.54 19.47 -4.14
N PHE A 78 27.80 19.93 -5.36
CA PHE A 78 29.16 20.02 -5.91
C PHE A 78 29.90 21.28 -5.44
N GLY A 79 29.25 22.17 -4.67
CA GLY A 79 29.86 23.37 -4.08
C GLY A 79 30.10 24.53 -5.05
N ASN A 80 29.71 24.37 -6.31
CA ASN A 80 29.82 25.38 -7.38
C ASN A 80 28.44 25.92 -7.81
N GLY A 81 27.43 25.78 -6.95
CA GLY A 81 26.04 26.10 -7.25
C GLY A 81 25.32 25.02 -8.08
N PHE A 82 25.95 23.87 -8.35
CA PHE A 82 25.32 22.71 -8.96
C PHE A 82 25.03 21.65 -7.91
N SER A 83 23.83 21.08 -7.96
CA SER A 83 23.41 20.03 -7.03
C SER A 83 22.49 19.02 -7.70
N VAL A 84 22.59 17.76 -7.31
CA VAL A 84 21.80 16.65 -7.87
C VAL A 84 21.09 15.88 -6.75
N GLU A 85 19.83 15.55 -6.98
CA GLU A 85 19.05 14.62 -6.18
C GLU A 85 18.52 13.48 -7.06
N GLN A 86 18.65 12.25 -6.61
CA GLN A 86 18.10 11.06 -7.25
C GLN A 86 17.24 10.30 -6.24
N ASN A 87 16.00 10.01 -6.64
CA ASN A 87 15.07 9.17 -5.92
C ASN A 87 14.72 7.95 -6.78
N LEU A 88 14.85 6.76 -6.21
CA LEU A 88 14.45 5.51 -6.86
C LEU A 88 13.70 4.63 -5.85
N ARG A 89 12.55 4.10 -6.24
CA ARG A 89 11.81 3.07 -5.50
C ARG A 89 11.40 1.95 -6.44
N TYR A 90 11.67 0.73 -6.02
CA TYR A 90 11.05 -0.48 -6.55
C TYR A 90 10.06 -1.03 -5.53
N SER A 91 8.88 -1.38 -6.02
CA SER A 91 7.76 -1.88 -5.23
C SER A 91 7.26 -3.18 -5.82
N GLN A 92 7.01 -4.16 -4.96
CA GLN A 92 6.32 -5.40 -5.28
C GLN A 92 5.11 -5.55 -4.37
N TYR A 93 3.99 -5.91 -4.98
CA TYR A 93 2.74 -6.19 -4.30
C TYR A 93 2.25 -7.57 -4.69
N SER A 94 1.82 -8.35 -3.71
CA SER A 94 1.21 -9.66 -3.94
C SER A 94 -0.03 -9.79 -3.09
N ASP A 95 -1.17 -9.99 -3.75
CA ASP A 95 -2.45 -10.27 -3.12
C ASP A 95 -2.93 -11.65 -3.51
N ASP A 96 -3.40 -12.40 -2.52
CA ASP A 96 -4.17 -13.63 -2.71
C ASP A 96 -5.40 -13.57 -1.81
N TRP A 97 -6.59 -13.69 -2.40
CA TRP A 97 -7.83 -13.64 -1.63
C TRP A 97 -8.90 -14.57 -2.18
N LYS A 98 -9.62 -15.20 -1.26
CA LYS A 98 -10.82 -16.01 -1.47
C LYS A 98 -11.91 -15.41 -0.62
N THR A 99 -13.05 -15.09 -1.22
CA THR A 99 -14.21 -14.70 -0.42
C THR A 99 -15.50 -15.11 -1.12
N LEU A 100 -16.56 -15.17 -0.33
CA LEU A 100 -17.92 -15.21 -0.84
C LEU A 100 -18.46 -13.78 -0.74
N VAL A 101 -19.02 -13.27 -1.83
CA VAL A 101 -19.63 -11.94 -1.86
C VAL A 101 -21.14 -12.10 -1.86
N VAL A 102 -21.80 -11.35 -0.99
CA VAL A 102 -23.27 -11.24 -0.95
C VAL A 102 -23.66 -9.94 -1.64
N TRP A 103 -24.52 -10.01 -2.65
CA TRP A 103 -24.98 -8.83 -3.36
C TRP A 103 -26.29 -8.26 -2.80
N TYR A 104 -27.17 -9.11 -2.28
CA TYR A 104 -28.50 -8.75 -1.75
C TYR A 104 -28.89 -9.68 -0.60
N ALA A 105 -29.76 -9.22 0.29
CA ALA A 105 -30.34 -10.06 1.36
C ALA A 105 -31.77 -10.48 0.98
N GLY A 106 -32.00 -11.77 0.78
CA GLY A 106 -33.30 -12.34 0.39
C GLY A 106 -33.21 -13.81 0.00
N GLU A 107 -34.35 -14.45 -0.23
CA GLU A 107 -34.45 -15.89 -0.56
C GLU A 107 -33.71 -16.28 -1.85
N ASP A 108 -33.52 -15.32 -2.77
CA ASP A 108 -32.75 -15.46 -4.02
C ASP A 108 -31.32 -14.89 -3.93
N SER A 109 -30.73 -14.81 -2.74
CA SER A 109 -29.36 -14.29 -2.59
C SER A 109 -28.33 -15.25 -3.22
N ASP A 110 -27.77 -14.87 -4.37
CA ASP A 110 -26.68 -15.62 -4.99
C ASP A 110 -25.36 -15.36 -4.27
N LEU A 111 -24.77 -16.43 -3.71
CA LEU A 111 -23.41 -16.43 -3.18
C LEU A 111 -22.41 -16.63 -4.32
N SER A 112 -21.77 -15.54 -4.74
CA SER A 112 -20.73 -15.63 -5.76
C SER A 112 -19.39 -16.00 -5.12
N ALA A 113 -18.93 -17.23 -5.35
CA ALA A 113 -17.60 -17.65 -4.94
C ALA A 113 -16.53 -16.96 -5.81
N LYS A 114 -15.65 -16.19 -5.17
CA LYS A 114 -14.47 -15.61 -5.81
C LYS A 114 -13.25 -16.45 -5.47
N PRO A 115 -12.75 -17.27 -6.41
CA PRO A 115 -11.57 -18.10 -6.16
C PRO A 115 -10.32 -17.24 -6.04
N ALA A 116 -9.31 -17.81 -5.37
CA ALA A 116 -7.97 -17.22 -5.23
C ALA A 116 -7.38 -16.88 -6.59
N VAL A 117 -7.06 -15.61 -6.79
CA VAL A 117 -6.22 -15.16 -7.90
C VAL A 117 -5.01 -14.46 -7.30
N LEU A 118 -3.85 -15.10 -7.41
CA LEU A 118 -2.59 -14.48 -7.04
C LEU A 118 -2.32 -13.32 -8.00
N LYS A 119 -2.41 -12.10 -7.48
CA LYS A 119 -2.09 -10.88 -8.23
C LYS A 119 -0.75 -10.36 -7.77
N ILE A 120 0.24 -10.40 -8.65
CA ILE A 120 1.55 -9.79 -8.41
C ILE A 120 1.66 -8.53 -9.28
N ALA A 121 1.99 -7.41 -8.65
CA ALA A 121 2.27 -6.16 -9.34
C ALA A 121 3.66 -5.65 -8.97
N HIS A 122 4.36 -5.08 -9.96
CA HIS A 122 5.65 -4.41 -9.77
C HIS A 122 5.51 -2.95 -10.21
N ALA A 123 6.13 -2.03 -9.47
CA ALA A 123 6.17 -0.62 -9.82
C ALA A 123 7.58 -0.06 -9.59
N ILE A 124 8.07 0.69 -10.56
CA ILE A 124 9.33 1.45 -10.47
C ILE A 124 8.96 2.94 -10.50
N CYS A 125 9.44 3.69 -9.53
CA CYS A 125 9.34 5.14 -9.51
C CYS A 125 10.77 5.71 -9.46
N TRP A 126 11.12 6.51 -10.46
CA TRP A 126 12.44 7.13 -10.57
C TRP A 126 12.27 8.62 -10.87
N LEU A 127 13.01 9.45 -10.15
CA LEU A 127 13.04 10.88 -10.35
C LEU A 127 14.46 11.38 -10.09
N THR A 128 15.05 12.07 -11.08
CA THR A 128 16.31 12.79 -10.92
C THR A 128 16.05 14.28 -11.07
N THR A 129 16.56 15.07 -10.15
CA THR A 129 16.46 16.53 -10.15
C THR A 129 17.87 17.11 -10.09
N ALA A 130 18.17 18.06 -10.97
CA ALA A 130 19.41 18.82 -10.95
C ALA A 130 19.08 20.32 -10.84
N CYS A 131 19.78 21.03 -9.97
CA CYS A 131 19.62 22.47 -9.78
C CYS A 131 20.94 23.19 -10.08
N VAL A 132 20.84 24.36 -10.70
CA VAL A 132 21.95 25.27 -11.02
C VAL A 132 21.66 26.63 -10.39
N GLY A 133 22.59 27.17 -9.61
CA GLY A 133 22.50 28.49 -8.98
C GLY A 133 21.67 28.56 -7.70
N ARG A 134 21.17 27.43 -7.18
CA ARG A 134 20.41 27.38 -5.91
C ARG A 134 20.64 26.03 -5.23
N ALA A 135 20.92 26.03 -3.93
CA ALA A 135 20.97 24.80 -3.14
C ALA A 135 19.62 24.07 -3.20
N ILE A 136 19.65 22.74 -3.19
CA ILE A 136 18.44 21.89 -3.13
C ILE A 136 17.66 22.31 -1.89
N PRO A 137 16.43 22.83 -2.03
CA PRO A 137 15.65 23.22 -0.86
C PRO A 137 15.40 21.97 -0.02
N ALA A 138 15.52 22.07 1.31
CA ALA A 138 15.27 20.94 2.23
C ALA A 138 13.87 20.30 2.10
N ARG A 139 12.97 20.94 1.31
CA ARG A 139 11.61 20.54 0.98
C ARG A 139 11.38 20.21 -0.51
N SER A 140 12.41 19.95 -1.33
CA SER A 140 12.17 19.36 -2.66
C SER A 140 11.76 17.91 -2.50
N ASN A 141 10.50 17.60 -2.88
CA ASN A 141 9.95 16.24 -3.11
C ASN A 141 10.57 15.13 -2.26
N THR A 142 10.65 15.39 -0.96
CA THR A 142 11.18 14.43 0.00
C THR A 142 10.16 13.32 0.07
N MET A 143 10.45 12.18 -0.55
CA MET A 143 9.58 11.01 -0.50
C MET A 143 9.48 10.57 0.97
N SER A 144 8.43 11.09 1.63
CA SER A 144 8.13 10.96 3.05
C SER A 144 7.85 9.50 3.33
N TYR A 145 8.08 9.05 4.56
CA TYR A 145 7.75 7.69 4.97
C TYR A 145 6.31 7.29 4.59
N SER A 146 5.36 8.23 4.64
CA SER A 146 3.98 8.04 4.13
C SER A 146 3.93 7.65 2.65
N ASP A 147 4.75 8.30 1.81
CA ASP A 147 4.80 8.08 0.36
C ASP A 147 5.38 6.70 0.01
N TRP A 148 6.07 6.04 0.96
CA TRP A 148 6.56 4.68 0.83
C TRP A 148 5.51 3.61 1.13
N ILE A 149 4.54 3.89 1.99
CA ILE A 149 3.55 2.91 2.47
C ILE A 149 2.31 2.86 1.59
N THR A 150 1.92 4.01 1.02
CA THR A 150 0.77 4.08 0.13
C THR A 150 1.21 3.74 -1.30
N PRO A 151 0.63 2.70 -1.95
CA PRO A 151 0.57 2.75 -3.41
C PRO A 151 -0.23 4.01 -3.73
N ASN A 152 0.26 4.85 -4.64
CA ASN A 152 -0.46 6.05 -5.06
C ASN A 152 -1.94 5.69 -5.24
N ALA A 153 -2.80 6.24 -4.40
CA ALA A 153 -4.24 6.15 -4.62
C ALA A 153 -4.49 6.85 -5.96
N VAL A 154 -5.26 6.15 -6.80
CA VAL A 154 -5.68 6.57 -8.14
C VAL A 154 -6.28 7.98 -8.10
#